data_AF-A0A7S2HPC8-F1
#
_entry.id   AF-A0A7S2HPC8-F1
#
_cell.length_a   1.000
_cell.length_b   1.000
_cell.length_c   1.000
_cell.angle_alpha   90.00
_cell.angle_beta   90.00
_cell.angle_gamma   90.00
#
_symmetry.space_group_name_H-M   'P 1'
#
loop_
_entity.id
_entity.type
_entity.pdbx_description
1 polymer ?
#
loop_
_entity_poly.entity_id
_entity_poly.type
_entity_poly.pdbx_seq_one_letter_code
_entity_poly.pdbx_strand_id
1 'polypeptide(L)'
;MTDLAGAEPTPLKGSEKFVLKFPHPVLHSFIASFSIVGTLVNKSETEVFELLLNSKWASIEDSVGLPPTGPSGIALMRLITQVQHLPLQQRIVSAWRSLSEEDASILSTEMALSGVEGQTYARCTEYAEQLNGGPCFLVYYSPAFLRNAARQEAETGLRMLADIYRQARSIWPFSSKSASVSVTIRIDQIKEHQPEHIMDGYLWGEGWLLVKRNEREAVIEHHSLYMLQEVVHSEYRVLAFWPPPTGEEGNEGMGLIRELEEVRAQVENRRASPASQSSDTTPPHQRAASVLPSSGYAERAARIKRATQSAKDLRLQA
;
A
#
# COMPACT_ATOMS: atom_id res chain seq x y z
N MET A 1 7.15 -15.10 -5.66
CA MET A 1 7.90 -15.25 -6.93
C MET A 1 8.29 -13.86 -7.38
N THR A 2 9.58 -13.55 -7.31
CA THR A 2 10.12 -12.24 -7.68
C THR A 2 10.14 -12.10 -9.20
N ASP A 3 9.71 -10.95 -9.70
CA ASP A 3 9.76 -10.58 -11.10
C ASP A 3 11.20 -10.64 -11.64
N LEU A 4 11.50 -11.72 -12.36
CA LEU A 4 12.71 -11.88 -13.17
C LEU A 4 12.48 -11.40 -14.62
N ALA A 5 11.26 -10.98 -14.97
CA ALA A 5 10.88 -10.58 -16.33
C ALA A 5 11.25 -9.13 -16.67
N GLY A 6 11.60 -8.31 -15.67
CA GLY A 6 12.06 -6.92 -15.88
C GLY A 6 13.55 -6.75 -16.26
N ALA A 7 14.34 -7.82 -16.37
CA ALA A 7 15.75 -7.71 -16.77
C ALA A 7 15.90 -7.92 -18.28
N GLU A 8 16.46 -6.93 -18.99
CA GLU A 8 16.80 -7.05 -20.41
C GLU A 8 17.58 -8.35 -20.67
N PRO A 9 17.16 -9.18 -21.64
CA PRO A 9 17.75 -10.49 -21.89
C PRO A 9 19.14 -10.30 -22.52
N THR A 10 20.15 -10.23 -21.67
CA THR A 10 21.56 -10.32 -22.06
C THR A 10 22.06 -11.69 -21.55
N PRO A 11 22.26 -12.68 -22.44
CA PRO A 11 22.49 -14.08 -22.07
C PRO A 11 23.64 -14.32 -21.09
N LEU A 12 24.63 -13.42 -21.06
CA LEU A 12 25.80 -13.50 -20.18
C LEU A 12 25.72 -12.60 -18.94
N LYS A 13 24.97 -11.48 -18.98
CA LYS A 13 24.87 -10.57 -17.83
C LYS A 13 23.74 -10.97 -16.87
N GLY A 14 22.70 -11.65 -17.36
CA GLY A 14 21.60 -12.14 -16.52
C GLY A 14 22.07 -13.21 -15.53
N SER A 15 22.89 -14.16 -15.99
CA SER A 15 23.48 -15.21 -15.15
C SER A 15 24.50 -14.63 -14.16
N GLU A 16 25.31 -13.65 -14.56
CA GLU A 16 26.22 -12.95 -13.64
C GLU A 16 25.46 -12.24 -12.51
N LYS A 17 24.36 -11.53 -12.81
CA LYS A 17 23.52 -10.90 -11.78
C LYS A 17 22.91 -11.92 -10.82
N PHE A 18 22.52 -13.10 -11.33
CA PHE A 18 21.96 -14.18 -10.52
C PHE A 18 23.01 -14.82 -9.60
N VAL A 19 24.27 -14.90 -10.02
CA VAL A 19 25.35 -15.50 -9.22
C VAL A 19 26.01 -14.48 -8.28
N LEU A 20 26.25 -13.25 -8.74
CA LEU A 20 27.05 -12.26 -8.00
C LEU A 20 26.21 -11.25 -7.20
N LYS A 21 24.98 -10.96 -7.63
CA LYS A 21 24.16 -9.87 -7.06
C LYS A 21 22.88 -10.34 -6.40
N PHE A 22 22.53 -11.61 -6.52
CA PHE A 22 21.31 -12.14 -5.92
C PHE A 22 21.58 -12.41 -4.43
N PRO A 23 20.84 -11.77 -3.50
CA PRO A 23 21.08 -12.02 -2.09
C PRO A 23 20.87 -13.50 -1.76
N HIS A 24 21.83 -14.14 -1.09
CA HIS A 24 21.77 -15.55 -0.73
C HIS A 24 20.43 -15.98 -0.09
N PRO A 25 19.82 -15.20 0.83
CA PRO A 25 18.51 -15.55 1.39
C PRO A 25 17.39 -15.65 0.35
N VAL A 26 17.42 -14.78 -0.68
CA VAL A 26 16.43 -14.77 -1.76
C VAL A 26 16.64 -15.97 -2.68
N LEU A 27 17.90 -16.27 -3.05
CA LEU A 27 18.25 -17.44 -3.85
C LEU A 27 17.84 -18.74 -3.15
N HIS A 28 18.17 -18.87 -1.86
CA HIS A 28 17.79 -20.05 -1.07
C HIS A 28 16.27 -20.22 -1.01
N SER A 29 15.52 -19.15 -0.74
CA SER A 29 14.05 -19.18 -0.73
C SER A 29 13.47 -19.54 -2.11
N PHE A 30 14.11 -19.08 -3.19
CA PHE A 30 13.73 -19.42 -4.57
C PHE A 30 13.95 -20.90 -4.87
N ILE A 31 15.14 -21.45 -4.61
CA ILE A 31 15.45 -22.87 -4.82
C ILE A 31 14.53 -23.75 -3.96
N ALA A 32 14.33 -23.39 -2.69
CA ALA A 32 13.44 -24.12 -1.78
C ALA A 32 11.97 -24.14 -2.27
N SER A 33 11.56 -23.18 -3.11
CA SER A 33 10.22 -23.15 -3.68
C SER A 33 10.00 -24.16 -4.80
N PHE A 34 11.05 -24.71 -5.44
CA PHE A 34 10.92 -25.60 -6.59
C PHE A 34 10.18 -26.91 -6.29
N SER A 35 10.40 -27.50 -5.10
CA SER A 35 9.66 -28.70 -4.69
C SER A 35 8.16 -28.46 -4.59
N ILE A 36 7.76 -27.24 -4.21
CA ILE A 36 6.35 -26.83 -4.10
C ILE A 36 5.80 -26.47 -5.48
N VAL A 37 6.53 -25.68 -6.28
CA VAL A 37 6.12 -25.29 -7.64
C VAL A 37 5.96 -26.50 -8.56
N GLY A 38 6.78 -27.55 -8.39
CA GLY A 38 6.63 -28.80 -9.13
C GLY A 38 5.28 -29.50 -8.92
N THR A 39 4.53 -29.15 -7.87
CA THR A 39 3.19 -29.70 -7.62
C THR A 39 2.09 -29.08 -8.49
N LEU A 40 2.37 -28.02 -9.26
CA LEU A 40 1.44 -27.41 -10.23
C LEU A 40 0.91 -28.40 -11.28
N VAL A 41 1.59 -29.53 -11.49
CA VAL A 41 1.10 -30.60 -12.38
C VAL A 41 -0.25 -31.15 -11.92
N ASN A 42 -0.52 -31.15 -10.60
CA ASN A 42 -1.71 -31.77 -10.02
C ASN A 42 -2.53 -30.81 -9.13
N LYS A 43 -2.15 -29.54 -9.07
CA LYS A 43 -2.73 -28.54 -8.16
C LYS A 43 -2.88 -27.21 -8.87
N SER A 44 -3.95 -26.49 -8.54
CA SER A 44 -4.15 -25.11 -8.98
C SER A 44 -3.09 -24.17 -8.41
N GLU A 45 -2.92 -23.00 -9.02
CA GLU A 45 -1.99 -21.96 -8.57
C GLU A 45 -2.29 -21.52 -7.12
N THR A 46 -3.58 -21.41 -6.78
CA THR A 46 -4.02 -21.05 -5.41
C THR A 46 -3.64 -22.12 -4.40
N GLU A 47 -3.84 -23.40 -4.72
CA GLU A 47 -3.42 -24.51 -3.85
C GLU A 47 -1.90 -24.57 -3.67
N VAL A 48 -1.13 -24.40 -4.75
CA VAL A 48 0.33 -24.39 -4.69
C VAL A 48 0.84 -23.21 -3.86
N PHE A 49 0.22 -22.03 -4.01
CA PHE A 49 0.58 -20.88 -3.20
C PHE A 49 0.24 -21.10 -1.72
N GLU A 50 -0.91 -21.71 -1.40
CA GLU A 50 -1.26 -22.06 -0.03
C GLU A 50 -0.30 -23.08 0.59
N LEU A 51 0.16 -24.07 -0.19
CA LEU A 51 1.21 -25.00 0.24
C LEU A 51 2.50 -24.26 0.58
N LEU A 52 2.89 -23.27 -0.23
CA LEU A 52 4.04 -22.41 0.06
C LEU A 52 3.83 -21.65 1.38
N LEU A 53 2.65 -21.06 1.59
CA LEU A 53 2.33 -20.34 2.83
C LEU A 53 2.41 -21.27 4.05
N ASN A 54 1.85 -22.48 3.97
CA ASN A 54 1.91 -23.47 5.05
C ASN A 54 3.36 -23.89 5.35
N SER A 55 4.16 -24.14 4.31
CA SER A 55 5.58 -24.47 4.47
C SER A 55 6.35 -23.34 5.16
N LYS A 56 6.08 -22.08 4.80
CA LYS A 56 6.70 -20.92 5.45
C LYS A 56 6.23 -20.75 6.89
N TRP A 57 4.94 -20.93 7.19
CA TRP A 57 4.43 -20.89 8.56
C TRP A 57 5.09 -21.96 9.45
N ALA A 58 5.17 -23.20 8.98
CA ALA A 58 5.78 -24.30 9.72
C ALA A 58 7.27 -24.05 10.05
N SER A 59 7.96 -23.18 9.29
CA SER A 59 9.37 -22.85 9.52
C SER A 59 9.60 -21.83 10.65
N ILE A 60 8.56 -21.22 11.23
CA ILE A 60 8.68 -20.15 12.25
C ILE A 60 8.81 -20.72 13.69
N GLU A 61 9.12 -22.03 13.80
CA GLU A 61 9.21 -22.80 15.05
C GLU A 61 7.95 -22.70 15.95
N ASP A 62 7.94 -23.40 17.08
CA ASP A 62 6.81 -23.52 18.03
C ASP A 62 6.30 -22.18 18.61
N SER A 63 6.91 -21.05 18.25
CA SER A 63 6.66 -19.72 18.82
C SER A 63 5.33 -19.08 18.39
N VAL A 64 4.76 -19.47 17.24
CA VAL A 64 3.55 -18.81 16.68
C VAL A 64 2.30 -19.69 16.74
N GLY A 65 2.45 -20.97 17.06
CA GLY A 65 1.36 -21.93 17.17
C GLY A 65 0.87 -22.48 15.82
N LEU A 66 -0.33 -23.05 15.83
CA LEU A 66 -0.93 -23.68 14.64
C LEU A 66 -1.18 -22.64 13.53
N PRO A 67 -1.09 -23.04 12.24
CA PRO A 67 -1.38 -22.13 11.14
C PRO A 67 -2.82 -21.60 11.23
N PRO A 68 -3.02 -20.27 11.18
CA PRO A 68 -4.33 -19.65 11.33
C PRO A 68 -5.25 -20.04 10.16
N THR A 69 -6.56 -19.98 10.39
CA THR A 69 -7.60 -20.29 9.40
C THR A 69 -8.32 -19.02 8.94
N GLY A 70 -9.13 -19.13 7.87
CA GLY A 70 -9.90 -18.03 7.33
C GLY A 70 -9.07 -16.98 6.57
N PRO A 71 -9.73 -15.89 6.12
CA PRO A 71 -9.10 -14.81 5.37
C PRO A 71 -7.94 -14.15 6.14
N SER A 72 -8.14 -13.90 7.45
CA SER A 72 -7.11 -13.36 8.33
C SER A 72 -5.88 -14.26 8.41
N GLY A 73 -6.08 -15.59 8.39
CA GLY A 73 -4.99 -16.54 8.39
C GLY A 73 -4.14 -16.45 7.12
N ILE A 74 -4.77 -16.40 5.95
CA ILE A 74 -4.07 -16.23 4.68
C ILE A 74 -3.31 -14.90 4.63
N ALA A 75 -3.94 -13.80 5.06
CA ALA A 75 -3.30 -12.49 5.12
C ALA A 75 -2.05 -12.51 6.00
N LEU A 76 -2.18 -13.02 7.24
CA LEU A 76 -1.05 -13.10 8.16
C LEU A 76 0.08 -13.99 7.62
N MET A 77 -0.26 -15.17 7.06
CA MET A 77 0.71 -16.07 6.43
C MET A 77 1.44 -15.42 5.24
N ARG A 78 0.75 -14.60 4.46
CA ARG A 78 1.37 -13.81 3.38
C ARG A 78 2.30 -12.75 3.96
N LEU A 79 1.89 -12.00 4.98
CA LEU A 79 2.71 -10.94 5.61
C LEU A 79 4.03 -11.47 6.20
N ILE A 80 4.00 -12.58 6.94
CA ILE A 80 5.24 -13.22 7.47
C ILE A 80 6.18 -13.68 6.33
N THR A 81 5.61 -14.09 5.20
CA THR A 81 6.36 -14.57 4.03
C THR A 81 7.08 -13.41 3.35
N GLN A 82 6.53 -12.20 3.45
CA GLN A 82 7.15 -11.00 2.90
C GLN A 82 8.42 -10.57 3.65
N VAL A 83 8.48 -10.76 4.98
CA VAL A 83 9.62 -10.28 5.78
C VAL A 83 10.82 -11.24 5.83
N GLN A 84 10.62 -12.53 5.56
CA GLN A 84 11.66 -13.57 5.36
C GLN A 84 12.73 -13.70 6.46
N HIS A 85 12.52 -13.13 7.65
CA HIS A 85 13.48 -13.15 8.76
C HIS A 85 12.73 -13.39 10.08
N LEU A 86 13.09 -14.44 10.82
CA LEU A 86 12.33 -14.95 11.97
C LEU A 86 11.99 -13.87 13.02
N PRO A 87 12.96 -13.08 13.54
CA PRO A 87 12.64 -11.95 14.42
C PRO A 87 11.65 -10.93 13.86
N LEU A 88 11.66 -10.69 12.54
CA LEU A 88 10.71 -9.76 11.92
C LEU A 88 9.33 -10.40 11.76
N GLN A 89 9.27 -11.72 11.51
CA GLN A 89 8.01 -12.45 11.43
C GLN A 89 7.26 -12.43 12.76
N GLN A 90 7.96 -12.64 13.87
CA GLN A 90 7.38 -12.55 15.22
C GLN A 90 6.84 -11.14 15.51
N ARG A 91 7.54 -10.09 15.08
CA ARG A 91 7.07 -8.70 15.18
C ARG A 91 5.83 -8.44 14.34
N ILE A 92 5.74 -8.99 13.14
CA ILE A 92 4.53 -8.92 12.31
C ILE A 92 3.34 -9.60 12.99
N VAL A 93 3.54 -10.76 13.61
CA VAL A 93 2.47 -11.44 14.36
C VAL A 93 2.01 -10.61 15.55
N SER A 94 2.95 -10.04 16.32
CA SER A 94 2.62 -9.16 17.44
C SER A 94 1.85 -7.93 16.97
N ALA A 95 2.35 -7.26 15.93
CA ALA A 95 1.72 -6.07 15.34
C ALA A 95 0.31 -6.38 14.80
N TRP A 96 0.13 -7.53 14.15
CA TRP A 96 -1.18 -7.96 13.65
C TRP A 96 -2.23 -8.07 14.77
N ARG A 97 -1.84 -8.58 15.95
CA ARG A 97 -2.73 -8.70 17.11
C ARG A 97 -3.09 -7.35 17.73
N SER A 98 -2.26 -6.33 17.51
CA SER A 98 -2.48 -4.96 18.00
C SER A 98 -3.24 -4.09 16.99
N LEU A 99 -3.43 -4.54 15.75
CA LEU A 99 -4.18 -3.79 14.75
C LEU A 99 -5.64 -3.57 15.20
N SER A 100 -6.20 -2.44 14.76
CA SER A 100 -7.64 -2.24 14.82
C SER A 100 -8.36 -3.33 14.03
N GLU A 101 -9.59 -3.66 14.45
CA GLU A 101 -10.43 -4.64 13.73
C GLU A 101 -10.66 -4.21 12.28
N GLU A 102 -10.81 -2.90 12.04
CA GLU A 102 -10.99 -2.35 10.70
C GLU A 102 -9.77 -2.61 9.80
N ASP A 103 -8.56 -2.24 10.24
CA ASP A 103 -7.34 -2.42 9.45
C ASP A 103 -7.04 -3.90 9.22
N ALA A 104 -7.23 -4.73 10.26
CA ALA A 104 -7.08 -6.17 10.16
C ALA A 104 -8.09 -6.78 9.16
N SER A 105 -9.34 -6.32 9.15
CA SER A 105 -10.39 -6.78 8.23
C SER A 105 -10.07 -6.44 6.77
N ILE A 106 -9.61 -5.21 6.50
CA ILE A 106 -9.17 -4.79 5.16
C ILE A 106 -8.02 -5.67 4.66
N LEU A 107 -6.97 -5.85 5.47
CA LEU A 107 -5.83 -6.71 5.10
C LEU A 107 -6.28 -8.17 4.91
N SER A 108 -7.15 -8.67 5.79
CA SER A 108 -7.69 -10.04 5.73
C SER A 108 -8.41 -10.30 4.42
N THR A 109 -9.31 -9.40 4.03
CA THR A 109 -10.11 -9.53 2.81
C THR A 109 -9.24 -9.42 1.57
N GLU A 110 -8.45 -8.36 1.47
CA GLU A 110 -7.70 -8.02 0.26
C GLU A 110 -6.56 -8.98 -0.01
N MET A 111 -5.88 -9.47 1.04
CA MET A 111 -4.83 -10.46 0.91
C MET A 111 -5.36 -11.90 0.84
N ALA A 112 -6.65 -12.15 1.06
CA ALA A 112 -7.26 -13.47 0.83
C ALA A 112 -7.83 -13.65 -0.59
N LEU A 113 -7.89 -12.58 -1.41
CA LEU A 113 -8.25 -12.71 -2.83
C LEU A 113 -7.16 -13.48 -3.59
N SER A 114 -7.57 -14.54 -4.29
CA SER A 114 -6.69 -15.37 -5.13
C SER A 114 -6.27 -14.66 -6.42
N GLY A 115 -7.16 -13.80 -6.96
CA GLY A 115 -6.99 -13.17 -8.27
C GLY A 115 -7.21 -14.11 -9.44
N VAL A 116 -7.74 -15.31 -9.20
CA VAL A 116 -8.08 -16.29 -10.23
C VAL A 116 -9.54 -16.68 -10.05
N GLU A 117 -10.35 -16.45 -11.09
CA GLU A 117 -11.78 -16.74 -11.06
C GLU A 117 -12.06 -18.21 -10.72
N GLY A 118 -12.99 -18.42 -9.79
CA GLY A 118 -13.37 -19.75 -9.32
C GLY A 118 -12.34 -20.44 -8.41
N GLN A 119 -11.19 -19.83 -8.11
CA GLN A 119 -10.24 -20.37 -7.14
C GLN A 119 -10.34 -19.64 -5.79
N THR A 120 -10.31 -20.40 -4.70
CA THR A 120 -10.28 -19.88 -3.32
C THR A 120 -9.34 -20.74 -2.48
N TYR A 121 -8.68 -20.15 -1.49
CA TYR A 121 -7.85 -20.89 -0.55
C TYR A 121 -8.69 -21.91 0.23
N ALA A 122 -8.14 -23.09 0.48
CA ALA A 122 -8.80 -24.16 1.24
C ALA A 122 -9.18 -23.70 2.65
N ARG A 123 -8.37 -22.82 3.25
CA ARG A 123 -8.67 -22.17 4.55
C ARG A 123 -9.79 -21.13 4.51
N CYS A 124 -10.30 -20.76 3.33
CA CYS A 124 -11.28 -19.70 3.13
C CYS A 124 -12.57 -20.19 2.45
N THR A 125 -12.83 -21.50 2.44
CA THR A 125 -14.01 -22.07 1.74
C THR A 125 -15.33 -21.51 2.24
N GLU A 126 -15.45 -21.24 3.55
CA GLU A 126 -16.63 -20.59 4.16
C GLU A 126 -16.86 -19.15 3.66
N TYR A 127 -15.84 -18.54 3.06
CA TYR A 127 -15.84 -17.15 2.58
C TYR A 127 -15.78 -17.05 1.05
N ALA A 128 -15.92 -18.19 0.35
CA ALA A 128 -15.71 -18.25 -1.10
C ALA A 128 -16.60 -17.26 -1.86
N GLU A 129 -17.86 -17.07 -1.45
CA GLU A 129 -18.76 -16.11 -2.08
C GLU A 129 -18.30 -14.66 -1.97
N GLN A 130 -17.75 -14.26 -0.81
CA GLN A 130 -17.26 -12.89 -0.59
C GLN A 130 -15.91 -12.65 -1.28
N LEU A 131 -15.13 -13.71 -1.50
CA LEU A 131 -13.80 -13.64 -2.09
C LEU A 131 -13.77 -13.94 -3.60
N ASN A 132 -14.90 -14.34 -4.19
CA ASN A 132 -15.00 -14.62 -5.62
C ASN A 132 -15.30 -13.34 -6.42
N GLY A 133 -14.28 -12.49 -6.54
CA GLY A 133 -14.35 -11.24 -7.29
C GLY A 133 -13.02 -10.49 -7.31
N GLY A 134 -13.03 -9.25 -7.78
CA GLY A 134 -11.83 -8.44 -7.86
C GLY A 134 -12.08 -6.98 -8.24
N PRO A 135 -11.07 -6.25 -8.73
CA PRO A 135 -9.73 -6.76 -9.03
C PRO A 135 -8.96 -7.13 -7.77
N CYS A 136 -7.99 -8.03 -7.90
CA CYS A 136 -6.98 -8.27 -6.87
C CYS A 136 -5.86 -7.24 -6.98
N PHE A 137 -5.24 -6.91 -5.84
CA PHE A 137 -4.18 -5.91 -5.78
C PHE A 137 -2.81 -6.56 -5.55
N LEU A 138 -1.85 -6.22 -6.41
CA LEU A 138 -0.45 -6.53 -6.23
C LEU A 138 0.28 -5.28 -5.75
N VAL A 139 0.54 -5.17 -4.44
CA VAL A 139 1.35 -4.08 -3.88
C VAL A 139 2.83 -4.36 -4.12
N TYR A 140 3.35 -3.85 -5.23
CA TYR A 140 4.72 -4.02 -5.67
C TYR A 140 5.70 -3.25 -4.76
N TYR A 141 6.73 -3.94 -4.26
CA TYR A 141 7.64 -3.55 -3.17
C TYR A 141 7.11 -3.66 -1.73
N SER A 142 5.90 -4.17 -1.50
CA SER A 142 5.42 -4.47 -0.13
C SER A 142 6.42 -5.29 0.72
N PRO A 143 7.15 -6.30 0.19
CA PRO A 143 8.18 -6.99 0.97
C PRO A 143 9.38 -6.14 1.37
N ALA A 144 9.78 -5.15 0.58
CA ALA A 144 10.86 -4.24 0.96
C ALA A 144 10.39 -3.28 2.06
N PHE A 145 9.22 -2.68 1.86
CA PHE A 145 8.57 -1.80 2.81
C PHE A 145 8.35 -2.47 4.18
N LEU A 146 7.70 -3.63 4.22
CA LEU A 146 7.41 -4.33 5.48
C LEU A 146 8.68 -4.80 6.20
N ARG A 147 9.73 -5.20 5.48
CA ARG A 147 11.02 -5.52 6.11
C ARG A 147 11.65 -4.31 6.77
N ASN A 148 11.45 -3.13 6.21
CA ASN A 148 11.92 -1.90 6.81
C ASN A 148 11.08 -1.53 8.04
N ALA A 149 9.77 -1.42 7.86
CA ALA A 149 8.83 -1.07 8.93
C ALA A 149 8.93 -2.04 10.13
N ALA A 150 9.03 -3.35 9.90
CA ALA A 150 9.10 -4.34 10.97
C ALA A 150 10.36 -4.23 11.87
N ARG A 151 11.37 -3.45 11.47
CA ARG A 151 12.56 -3.21 12.32
C ARG A 151 12.30 -2.24 13.46
N GLN A 152 11.29 -1.38 13.35
CA GLN A 152 11.02 -0.35 14.35
C GLN A 152 9.52 -0.31 14.68
N GLU A 153 8.67 -0.17 13.65
CA GLU A 153 7.24 0.07 13.78
C GLU A 153 6.43 -0.86 12.87
N ALA A 154 6.38 -2.15 13.22
CA ALA A 154 5.66 -3.15 12.45
C ALA A 154 4.16 -2.82 12.33
N GLU A 155 3.53 -2.35 13.41
CA GLU A 155 2.10 -2.00 13.43
C GLU A 155 1.80 -0.82 12.50
N THR A 156 2.54 0.28 12.61
CA THR A 156 2.40 1.44 11.70
C THR A 156 2.55 1.03 10.24
N GLY A 157 3.53 0.18 9.92
CA GLY A 157 3.71 -0.36 8.57
C GLY A 157 2.51 -1.17 8.07
N LEU A 158 1.91 -2.01 8.93
CA LEU A 158 0.70 -2.76 8.58
C LEU A 158 -0.51 -1.84 8.37
N ARG A 159 -0.67 -0.79 9.19
CA ARG A 159 -1.75 0.21 9.03
C ARG A 159 -1.62 1.00 7.73
N MET A 160 -0.40 1.43 7.38
CA MET A 160 -0.13 2.06 6.08
C MET A 160 -0.50 1.13 4.92
N LEU A 161 -0.17 -0.16 5.02
CA LEU A 161 -0.54 -1.13 4.00
C LEU A 161 -2.07 -1.32 3.91
N ALA A 162 -2.77 -1.35 5.05
CA ALA A 162 -4.23 -1.40 5.08
C ALA A 162 -4.84 -0.17 4.38
N ASP A 163 -4.31 1.03 4.63
CA ASP A 163 -4.79 2.24 3.97
C ASP A 163 -4.53 2.25 2.45
N ILE A 164 -3.39 1.73 2.00
CA ILE A 164 -3.12 1.55 0.57
C ILE A 164 -4.20 0.68 -0.09
N TYR A 165 -4.56 -0.46 0.53
CA TYR A 165 -5.63 -1.31 0.02
C TYR A 165 -7.00 -0.62 0.07
N ARG A 166 -7.32 0.07 1.17
CA ARG A 166 -8.58 0.82 1.33
C ARG A 166 -8.74 1.87 0.23
N GLN A 167 -7.71 2.69 0.02
CA GLN A 167 -7.73 3.71 -1.03
C GLN A 167 -7.76 3.08 -2.43
N ALA A 168 -7.04 1.98 -2.67
CA ALA A 168 -7.10 1.27 -3.94
C ALA A 168 -8.51 0.72 -4.22
N ARG A 169 -9.17 0.12 -3.23
CA ARG A 169 -10.55 -0.38 -3.37
C ARG A 169 -11.55 0.73 -3.68
N SER A 170 -11.29 1.95 -3.23
CA SER A 170 -12.11 3.11 -3.59
C SER A 170 -11.93 3.62 -5.02
N ILE A 171 -10.80 3.29 -5.68
CA ILE A 171 -10.54 3.57 -7.09
C ILE A 171 -11.04 2.40 -7.96
N TRP A 172 -10.85 1.17 -7.49
CA TRP A 172 -11.27 -0.06 -8.14
C TRP A 172 -12.23 -0.86 -7.26
N PRO A 173 -13.54 -0.52 -7.28
CA PRO A 173 -14.55 -1.21 -6.48
C PRO A 173 -14.56 -2.72 -6.74
N PHE A 174 -14.88 -3.48 -5.69
CA PHE A 174 -15.01 -4.92 -5.78
C PHE A 174 -16.17 -5.30 -6.71
N SER A 175 -15.94 -6.26 -7.60
CA SER A 175 -16.92 -6.76 -8.54
C SER A 175 -16.59 -8.21 -8.93
N SER A 176 -17.62 -9.06 -9.01
CA SER A 176 -17.47 -10.42 -9.53
C SER A 176 -16.97 -10.46 -10.97
N LYS A 177 -17.29 -9.43 -11.77
CA LYS A 177 -16.83 -9.29 -13.17
C LYS A 177 -15.33 -9.05 -13.29
N SER A 178 -14.67 -8.72 -12.19
CA SER A 178 -13.24 -8.39 -12.14
C SER A 178 -12.42 -9.48 -11.44
N ALA A 179 -12.96 -10.69 -11.25
CA ALA A 179 -12.30 -11.79 -10.53
C ALA A 179 -10.93 -12.19 -11.11
N SER A 180 -10.78 -12.12 -12.42
CA SER A 180 -9.53 -12.42 -13.15
C SER A 180 -8.71 -11.16 -13.50
N VAL A 181 -9.04 -10.01 -12.89
CA VAL A 181 -8.33 -8.74 -13.13
C VAL A 181 -7.41 -8.46 -11.95
N SER A 182 -6.17 -8.08 -12.26
CA SER A 182 -5.20 -7.61 -11.27
C SER A 182 -4.80 -6.16 -11.53
N VAL A 183 -4.54 -5.43 -10.45
CA VAL A 183 -4.02 -4.06 -10.45
C VAL A 183 -2.71 -4.04 -9.67
N THR A 184 -1.66 -3.52 -10.30
CA THR A 184 -0.35 -3.35 -9.67
C THR A 184 -0.27 -1.98 -9.01
N ILE A 185 0.01 -1.95 -7.71
CA ILE A 185 0.21 -0.72 -6.93
C ILE A 185 1.69 -0.60 -6.62
N ARG A 186 2.36 0.38 -7.22
CA ARG A 186 3.79 0.61 -7.01
C ARG A 186 4.02 1.51 -5.81
N ILE A 187 4.74 1.01 -4.82
CA ILE A 187 5.08 1.76 -3.60
C ILE A 187 6.57 2.13 -3.53
N ASP A 188 7.15 2.38 -4.71
CA ASP A 188 8.57 2.67 -4.91
C ASP A 188 9.12 3.77 -3.99
N GLN A 189 8.36 4.84 -3.82
CA GLN A 189 8.79 6.03 -3.09
C GLN A 189 8.78 5.84 -1.57
N ILE A 190 8.10 4.82 -1.03
CA ILE A 190 8.03 4.57 0.42
C ILE A 190 8.79 3.31 0.87
N LYS A 191 9.23 2.46 -0.07
CA LYS A 191 9.78 1.13 0.25
C LYS A 191 11.04 1.13 1.12
N GLU A 192 11.80 2.23 1.12
CA GLU A 192 13.04 2.42 1.86
C GLU A 192 12.90 3.36 3.06
N HIS A 193 11.74 4.01 3.22
CA HIS A 193 11.49 4.94 4.32
C HIS A 193 10.99 4.21 5.56
N GLN A 194 11.38 4.70 6.74
CA GLN A 194 10.75 4.27 7.99
C GLN A 194 9.34 4.87 8.07
N PRO A 195 8.38 4.19 8.72
CA PRO A 195 7.03 4.72 8.92
C PRO A 195 7.03 6.14 9.49
N GLU A 196 7.84 6.43 10.53
CA GLU A 196 7.99 7.77 11.10
C GLU A 196 8.26 8.85 10.04
N HIS A 197 9.23 8.63 9.14
CA HIS A 197 9.56 9.60 8.09
C HIS A 197 8.46 9.76 7.04
N ILE A 198 7.69 8.70 6.78
CA ILE A 198 6.53 8.76 5.87
C ILE A 198 5.45 9.62 6.51
N MET A 199 5.22 9.45 7.81
CA MET A 199 4.27 10.24 8.59
C MET A 199 4.70 11.70 8.64
N ASP A 200 5.96 12.00 8.93
CA ASP A 200 6.43 13.39 9.07
C ASP A 200 6.17 14.28 7.85
N GLY A 201 5.96 13.72 6.64
CA GLY A 201 5.63 14.49 5.42
C GLY A 201 4.48 15.49 5.60
N TYR A 202 3.44 15.14 6.37
CA TYR A 202 2.30 16.07 6.58
C TYR A 202 2.69 17.30 7.37
N LEU A 203 3.66 17.19 8.30
CA LEU A 203 4.15 18.33 9.07
C LEU A 203 4.77 19.37 8.13
N TRP A 204 5.38 18.93 7.03
CA TRP A 204 6.03 19.79 6.03
C TRP A 204 5.08 20.35 4.97
N GLY A 205 3.77 20.12 5.09
CA GLY A 205 2.81 20.49 4.07
C GLY A 205 2.96 19.62 2.81
N GLU A 206 3.38 18.38 2.98
CA GLU A 206 3.47 17.36 1.95
C GLU A 206 2.47 16.23 2.23
N GLY A 207 2.14 15.44 1.23
CA GLY A 207 1.15 14.37 1.32
C GLY A 207 1.47 13.23 0.37
N TRP A 208 0.97 12.06 0.74
CA TRP A 208 1.11 10.85 -0.05
C TRP A 208 -0.19 10.59 -0.82
N LEU A 209 -0.07 10.39 -2.12
CA LEU A 209 -1.20 10.16 -3.01
C LEU A 209 -1.07 8.78 -3.66
N LEU A 210 -2.16 8.03 -3.71
CA LEU A 210 -2.31 6.90 -4.61
C LEU A 210 -2.86 7.40 -5.94
N VAL A 211 -2.02 7.47 -6.97
CA VAL A 211 -2.36 8.00 -8.29
C VAL A 211 -2.58 6.86 -9.28
N LYS A 212 -3.79 6.80 -9.85
CA LYS A 212 -4.14 5.87 -10.93
C LYS A 212 -3.40 6.29 -12.19
N ARG A 213 -2.54 5.42 -12.71
CA ARG A 213 -1.84 5.63 -13.99
C ARG A 213 -2.63 5.13 -15.18
N ASN A 214 -3.28 3.99 -15.00
CA ASN A 214 -4.18 3.37 -15.97
C ASN A 214 -5.11 2.39 -15.24
N GLU A 215 -5.89 1.59 -15.96
CA GLU A 215 -6.85 0.65 -15.36
C GLU A 215 -6.20 -0.52 -14.59
N ARG A 216 -4.90 -0.76 -14.76
CA ARG A 216 -4.15 -1.87 -14.14
C ARG A 216 -2.95 -1.43 -13.32
N GLU A 217 -2.72 -0.13 -13.17
CA GLU A 217 -1.55 0.39 -12.48
C GLU A 217 -1.87 1.64 -11.68
N ALA A 218 -1.37 1.66 -10.45
CA ALA A 218 -1.32 2.81 -9.57
C ALA A 218 0.11 3.01 -9.06
N VAL A 219 0.44 4.23 -8.66
CA VAL A 219 1.70 4.52 -7.98
C VAL A 219 1.45 5.42 -6.78
N ILE A 220 2.20 5.20 -5.70
CA ILE A 220 2.27 6.12 -4.58
C ILE A 220 3.25 7.24 -4.92
N GLU A 221 2.75 8.47 -4.89
CA GLU A 221 3.54 9.67 -5.13
C GLU A 221 3.52 10.59 -3.91
N HIS A 222 4.67 11.18 -3.64
CA HIS A 222 4.84 12.26 -2.69
C HIS A 222 4.64 13.60 -3.39
N HIS A 223 3.72 14.42 -2.87
CA HIS A 223 3.42 15.74 -3.41
C HIS A 223 3.33 16.77 -2.32
N SER A 224 3.73 18.00 -2.63
CA SER A 224 3.36 19.12 -1.77
C SER A 224 1.84 19.30 -1.80
N LEU A 225 1.22 19.54 -0.64
CA LEU A 225 -0.21 19.84 -0.53
C LEU A 225 -0.61 21.06 -1.38
N TYR A 226 0.34 21.96 -1.66
CA TYR A 226 0.14 23.12 -2.51
C TYR A 226 -0.03 22.80 -3.99
N MET A 227 0.49 21.66 -4.42
CA MET A 227 0.47 21.21 -5.83
C MET A 227 -0.69 20.26 -6.13
N LEU A 228 -1.54 19.93 -5.14
CA LEU A 228 -2.66 19.01 -5.34
C LEU A 228 -3.64 19.46 -6.43
N GLN A 229 -3.73 20.77 -6.68
CA GLN A 229 -4.54 21.32 -7.77
C GLN A 229 -4.01 20.96 -9.16
N GLU A 230 -2.70 20.73 -9.30
CA GLU A 230 -2.08 20.34 -10.57
C GLU A 230 -2.25 18.84 -10.85
N VAL A 231 -2.36 18.03 -9.79
CA VAL A 231 -2.60 16.57 -9.86
C VAL A 231 -4.04 16.23 -10.29
N VAL A 232 -4.93 17.23 -10.40
CA VAL A 232 -6.36 17.09 -10.74
C VAL A 232 -6.60 16.35 -12.07
N HIS A 233 -5.62 16.34 -12.97
CA HIS A 233 -5.74 15.63 -14.25
C HIS A 233 -5.78 14.10 -14.14
N SER A 234 -5.34 13.52 -13.01
CA SER A 234 -5.37 12.07 -12.78
C SER A 234 -6.39 11.69 -11.72
N GLU A 235 -6.95 10.48 -11.81
CA GLU A 235 -7.68 9.92 -10.67
C GLU A 235 -6.69 9.57 -9.55
N TYR A 236 -6.94 10.08 -8.35
CA TYR A 236 -6.08 9.82 -7.18
C TYR A 236 -6.91 9.72 -5.90
N ARG A 237 -6.28 9.20 -4.85
CA ARG A 237 -6.74 9.21 -3.45
C ARG A 237 -5.62 9.65 -2.52
N VAL A 238 -5.97 10.36 -1.45
CA VAL A 238 -5.02 10.76 -0.41
C VAL A 238 -4.82 9.57 0.53
N LEU A 239 -3.57 9.28 0.88
CA LEU A 239 -3.22 8.22 1.83
C LEU A 239 -3.13 8.82 3.24
N ALA A 240 -3.92 8.24 4.15
CA ALA A 240 -4.04 8.65 5.54
C ALA A 240 -3.00 7.94 6.40
N PHE A 241 -1.72 8.26 6.17
CA PHE A 241 -0.62 7.66 6.92
C PHE A 241 -0.42 8.24 8.32
N TRP A 242 -1.15 9.28 8.71
CA TRP A 242 -1.04 9.88 10.02
C TRP A 242 -1.63 8.98 11.13
N PRO A 243 -1.13 9.12 12.38
CA PRO A 243 -1.72 8.41 13.50
C PRO A 243 -3.19 8.79 13.67
N PRO A 244 -4.03 7.84 14.13
CA PRO A 244 -5.41 8.16 14.44
C PRO A 244 -5.39 9.11 15.64
N PRO A 245 -6.37 10.01 15.76
CA PRO A 245 -6.46 10.85 16.95
C PRO A 245 -6.56 9.95 18.18
N THR A 246 -5.48 9.88 18.97
CA THR A 246 -5.54 9.32 20.31
C THR A 246 -6.37 10.31 21.10
N GLY A 247 -7.44 9.86 21.76
CA GLY A 247 -8.39 10.74 22.45
C GLY A 247 -7.80 11.58 23.60
N GLU A 248 -6.47 11.57 23.78
CA GLU A 248 -5.73 12.22 24.85
C GLU A 248 -4.80 13.34 24.37
N GLU A 249 -4.47 13.44 23.07
CA GLU A 249 -3.56 14.47 22.56
C GLU A 249 -4.30 15.66 21.91
N GLY A 250 -3.85 16.86 22.28
CA GLY A 250 -4.58 18.13 22.12
C GLY A 250 -4.97 18.52 20.69
N ASN A 251 -5.95 19.42 20.65
CA ASN A 251 -6.72 19.92 19.50
C ASN A 251 -5.91 20.46 18.29
N GLU A 252 -4.58 20.59 18.37
CA GLU A 252 -3.77 21.26 17.34
C GLU A 252 -3.51 20.38 16.09
N GLY A 253 -3.26 19.07 16.26
CA GLY A 253 -3.04 18.16 15.12
C GLY A 253 -4.31 17.90 14.30
N MET A 254 -5.47 17.96 14.95
CA MET A 254 -6.79 17.75 14.33
C MET A 254 -7.13 18.83 13.29
N GLY A 255 -6.59 20.05 13.43
CA GLY A 255 -6.86 21.14 12.49
C GLY A 255 -6.39 20.84 11.08
N LEU A 256 -5.18 20.29 10.93
CA LEU A 256 -4.62 19.97 9.62
C LEU A 256 -5.26 18.72 9.01
N ILE A 257 -5.53 17.69 9.81
CA ILE A 257 -6.26 16.49 9.35
C ILE A 257 -7.63 16.89 8.83
N ARG A 258 -8.35 17.74 9.57
CA ARG A 258 -9.64 18.27 9.14
C ARG A 258 -9.51 19.12 7.88
N GLU A 259 -8.48 19.97 7.75
CA GLU A 259 -8.25 20.73 6.52
C GLU A 259 -7.96 19.81 5.33
N LEU A 260 -7.22 18.71 5.52
CA LEU A 260 -6.98 17.69 4.50
C LEU A 260 -8.26 16.92 4.13
N GLU A 261 -9.08 16.57 5.11
CA GLU A 261 -10.39 15.96 4.88
C GLU A 261 -11.35 16.93 4.17
N GLU A 262 -11.31 18.22 4.52
CA GLU A 262 -12.06 19.27 3.84
C GLU A 262 -11.58 19.45 2.39
N VAL A 263 -10.26 19.45 2.15
CA VAL A 263 -9.68 19.48 0.80
C VAL A 263 -10.10 18.22 0.03
N ARG A 264 -10.03 17.04 0.64
CA ARG A 264 -10.51 15.78 0.06
C ARG A 264 -11.98 15.87 -0.33
N ALA A 265 -12.84 16.30 0.59
CA ALA A 265 -14.27 16.46 0.36
C ALA A 265 -14.57 17.50 -0.74
N GLN A 266 -13.81 18.60 -0.79
CA GLN A 266 -13.94 19.60 -1.86
C GLN A 266 -13.56 19.04 -3.22
N VAL A 267 -12.49 18.25 -3.30
CA VAL A 267 -12.07 17.58 -4.54
C VAL A 267 -13.11 16.55 -4.98
N GLU A 268 -13.63 15.75 -4.06
CA GLU A 268 -14.69 14.77 -4.33
C GLU A 268 -15.99 15.44 -4.80
N ASN A 269 -16.41 16.54 -4.14
CA ASN A 269 -17.60 17.31 -4.54
C ASN A 269 -17.46 17.96 -5.93
N ARG A 270 -16.27 18.44 -6.29
CA ARG A 270 -16.00 18.97 -7.63
C ARG A 270 -16.06 17.90 -8.72
N ARG A 271 -15.66 16.66 -8.41
CA ARG A 271 -15.79 15.52 -9.33
C ARG A 271 -17.24 15.05 -9.45
N ALA A 272 -18.00 15.05 -8.35
CA ALA A 272 -19.38 14.61 -8.32
C ALA A 272 -20.36 15.61 -8.97
N SER A 273 -20.01 16.89 -9.04
CA SER A 273 -20.78 17.88 -9.81
C SER A 273 -20.48 17.69 -11.30
N PRO A 274 -21.43 17.17 -12.10
CA PRO A 274 -21.28 17.19 -13.54
C PRO A 274 -21.39 18.67 -13.94
N ALA A 275 -20.26 19.35 -14.06
CA ALA A 275 -20.24 20.67 -14.66
C ALA A 275 -20.95 20.51 -16.01
N SER A 276 -22.09 21.19 -16.13
CA SER A 276 -22.75 21.46 -17.40
C SER A 276 -21.65 21.76 -18.40
N GLN A 277 -21.47 20.88 -19.39
CA GLN A 277 -20.54 21.09 -20.48
C GLN A 277 -20.99 22.36 -21.21
N SER A 278 -20.60 23.53 -20.70
CA SER A 278 -20.61 24.75 -21.47
C SER A 278 -19.56 24.54 -22.53
N SER A 279 -19.96 24.71 -23.79
CA SER A 279 -19.15 24.61 -24.99
C SER A 279 -18.12 25.74 -25.06
N ASP A 280 -17.27 25.84 -24.04
CA ASP A 280 -16.21 26.82 -23.97
C ASP A 280 -15.01 26.27 -24.74
N THR A 281 -14.90 26.72 -26.00
CA THR A 281 -13.87 26.35 -26.98
C THR A 281 -12.52 27.00 -26.70
N THR A 282 -12.27 27.49 -25.49
CA THR A 282 -11.02 28.18 -25.15
C THR A 282 -9.83 27.20 -25.16
N PRO A 283 -8.76 27.46 -25.94
CA PRO A 283 -7.62 26.58 -26.09
C PRO A 283 -6.89 26.28 -24.76
N PRO A 284 -6.33 25.07 -24.57
CA PRO A 284 -5.71 24.63 -23.31
C PRO A 284 -4.58 25.55 -22.80
N HIS A 285 -3.83 26.19 -23.71
CA HIS A 285 -2.71 27.07 -23.36
C HIS A 285 -3.15 28.44 -22.80
N GLN A 286 -4.42 28.85 -22.99
CA GLN A 286 -4.94 30.10 -22.44
C GLN A 286 -5.56 29.93 -21.04
N ARG A 287 -5.92 28.71 -20.63
CA ARG A 287 -6.48 28.43 -19.29
C ARG A 287 -5.43 28.40 -18.17
N ALA A 288 -4.17 28.07 -18.49
CA ALA A 288 -3.10 27.96 -17.48
C ALA A 288 -2.65 29.32 -16.91
N ALA A 289 -2.95 30.44 -17.58
CA ALA A 289 -2.47 31.77 -17.18
C ALA A 289 -3.44 32.54 -16.25
N SER A 290 -4.68 32.07 -16.04
CA SER A 290 -5.73 32.83 -15.34
C SER A 290 -6.08 32.33 -13.94
N VAL A 291 -5.41 31.27 -13.44
CA VAL A 291 -5.60 30.78 -12.07
C VAL A 291 -4.40 31.21 -11.23
N LEU A 292 -4.33 32.49 -10.92
CA LEU A 292 -3.41 32.95 -9.86
C LEU A 292 -3.98 32.51 -8.51
N PRO A 293 -3.18 31.88 -7.63
CA PRO A 293 -3.65 31.49 -6.31
C PRO A 293 -4.13 32.74 -5.55
N SER A 294 -5.35 32.68 -5.01
CA SER A 294 -5.92 33.75 -4.18
C SER A 294 -4.95 34.12 -3.06
N SER A 295 -4.82 35.41 -2.72
CA SER A 295 -3.81 35.91 -1.75
C SER A 295 -3.79 35.19 -0.40
N GLY A 296 -4.92 34.62 0.03
CA GLY A 296 -4.99 33.82 1.26
C GLY A 296 -4.19 32.51 1.24
N TYR A 297 -3.81 32.00 0.06
CA TYR A 297 -3.09 30.74 -0.06
C TYR A 297 -1.61 30.87 0.32
N ALA A 298 -0.95 31.92 -0.19
CA ALA A 298 0.44 32.22 0.15
C ALA A 298 0.59 32.51 1.66
N GLU A 299 -0.41 33.14 2.27
CA GLU A 299 -0.42 33.45 3.70
C GLU A 299 -0.62 32.20 4.56
N ARG A 300 -1.52 31.28 4.17
CA ARG A 300 -1.66 29.96 4.82
C ARG A 300 -0.39 29.13 4.69
N ALA A 301 0.21 29.09 3.50
CA ALA A 301 1.44 28.37 3.26
C ALA A 301 2.59 28.89 4.15
N ALA A 302 2.69 30.21 4.28
CA ALA A 302 3.65 30.86 5.17
C ALA A 302 3.36 30.61 6.66
N ARG A 303 2.10 30.38 7.04
CA ARG A 303 1.73 30.04 8.43
C ARG A 303 2.09 28.61 8.77
N ILE A 304 1.78 27.65 7.90
CA ILE A 304 2.17 26.24 8.06
C ILE A 304 3.69 26.15 8.12
N LYS A 305 4.41 26.74 7.15
CA LYS A 305 5.88 26.75 7.13
C LYS A 305 6.51 27.31 8.42
N ARG A 306 5.91 28.35 9.02
CA ARG A 306 6.36 28.91 10.30
C ARG A 306 6.09 27.95 11.47
N ALA A 307 4.92 27.32 11.51
CA ALA A 307 4.59 26.33 12.53
C ALA A 307 5.51 25.11 12.45
N THR A 308 5.77 24.58 11.24
CA THR A 308 6.66 23.44 11.05
C THR A 308 8.10 23.76 11.45
N GLN A 309 8.61 24.94 11.07
CA GLN A 309 9.95 25.36 11.48
C GLN A 309 10.06 25.47 13.00
N SER A 310 9.05 26.03 13.67
CA SER A 310 9.01 26.10 15.14
C SER A 310 9.00 24.71 15.80
N ALA A 311 8.25 23.75 15.27
CA ALA A 311 8.24 22.38 15.78
C ALA A 311 9.59 21.67 15.60
N LYS A 312 10.28 21.92 14.46
CA LYS A 312 11.63 21.41 14.20
C LYS A 312 12.63 21.91 15.23
N ASP A 313 12.58 23.20 15.53
CA ASP A 313 13.52 23.84 16.45
C ASP A 313 13.30 23.32 17.88
N LEU A 314 12.06 23.02 18.27
CA LEU A 314 11.75 22.39 19.56
C LEU A 314 12.27 20.95 19.65
N ARG A 315 12.11 20.13 18.60
CA ARG A 315 12.65 18.75 18.57
C ARG A 315 14.18 18.70 18.61
N LEU A 316 14.87 19.67 18.02
CA LEU A 316 16.33 19.75 18.07
C LEU A 316 16.87 20.21 19.43
N GLN A 317 16.02 20.82 20.26
CA GLN A 317 16.38 21.26 21.62
C GLN A 317 16.11 20.21 22.69
N ALA A 318 15.33 19.16 22.39
CA ALA A 318 15.00 18.05 23.28
C ALA A 318 15.96 16.87 23.08
#